data_AF-A0A962N333-F1
#
_entry.id   AF-A0A962N333-F1
#
_cell.length_a   1.000
_cell.length_b   1.000
_cell.length_c   1.000
_cell.angle_alpha   90.00
_cell.angle_beta   90.00
_cell.angle_gamma   90.00
#
_symmetry.space_group_name_H-M   'P 1'
#
loop_
_entity.id
_entity.type
_entity.pdbx_description
1 polymer ?
#
loop_
_entity_poly.entity_id
_entity_poly.type
_entity_poly.pdbx_seq_one_letter_code
_entity_poly.pdbx_strand_id
1 'polypeptide(L)'
;MTNASNEPAVHLPRTTKGKRPHFFDDPSLDQMMTFLLELAAEVSVLRARQDTIERLMDEQGSVTRAAIEHYSPSPEVLADRTAWNAGFLQRVLRIHTVEK
;
A
#
# COMPACT_ATOMS: atom_id res chain seq x y z
N MET A 1 -60.75 -18.99 13.55
CA MET A 1 -60.65 -17.79 12.70
C MET A 1 -59.90 -16.75 13.52
N THR A 2 -58.58 -16.63 13.33
CA THR A 2 -57.88 -15.50 12.65
C THR A 2 -57.97 -14.22 13.51
N ASN A 3 -56.89 -13.62 14.00
CA ASN A 3 -55.90 -12.93 13.18
C ASN A 3 -54.62 -12.65 13.99
N ALA A 4 -53.46 -13.05 13.46
CA ALA A 4 -52.16 -12.54 13.88
C ALA A 4 -51.97 -11.16 13.25
N SER A 5 -51.62 -10.17 14.07
CA SER A 5 -51.32 -8.80 13.66
C SER A 5 -50.16 -8.77 12.66
N ASN A 6 -50.48 -8.40 11.42
CA ASN A 6 -49.55 -8.18 10.32
C ASN A 6 -48.97 -6.76 10.42
N GLU A 7 -47.84 -6.58 11.10
CA GLU A 7 -47.05 -5.35 10.95
C GLU A 7 -46.30 -5.38 9.62
N PRO A 8 -46.31 -4.29 8.84
CA PRO A 8 -45.61 -4.27 7.56
C PRO A 8 -44.11 -4.33 7.79
N ALA A 9 -43.47 -5.38 7.25
CA ALA A 9 -42.02 -5.54 7.28
C ALA A 9 -41.34 -4.31 6.65
N VAL A 10 -40.61 -3.55 7.47
CA VAL A 10 -39.88 -2.35 7.04
C VAL A 10 -38.72 -2.77 6.14
N HIS A 11 -38.90 -2.62 4.83
CA HIS A 11 -37.83 -2.81 3.85
C HIS A 11 -37.00 -1.53 3.71
N LEU A 12 -35.85 -1.51 4.38
CA LEU A 12 -34.87 -0.43 4.21
C LEU A 12 -34.22 -0.55 2.83
N PRO A 13 -34.27 0.49 1.98
CA PRO A 13 -33.61 0.48 0.68
C PRO A 13 -32.10 0.40 0.87
N ARG A 14 -31.49 -0.69 0.40
CA ARG A 14 -30.04 -0.97 0.47
C ARG A 14 -29.29 -0.23 -0.65
N THR A 15 -29.47 1.09 -0.72
CA THR A 15 -28.74 1.95 -1.66
C THR A 15 -27.83 2.85 -0.83
N THR A 16 -26.52 2.72 -1.00
CA THR A 16 -25.55 3.69 -0.49
C THR A 16 -25.79 5.03 -1.20
N LYS A 17 -26.41 5.99 -0.50
CA LYS A 17 -26.69 7.34 -1.02
C LYS A 17 -25.46 8.26 -1.08
N GLY A 18 -24.30 7.80 -0.61
CA GLY A 18 -23.07 8.58 -0.65
C GLY A 18 -22.44 8.55 -2.03
N LYS A 19 -22.49 9.67 -2.76
CA LYS A 19 -21.55 9.89 -3.87
C LYS A 19 -20.12 9.84 -3.31
N ARG A 20 -19.16 9.33 -4.10
CA ARG A 20 -17.75 9.31 -3.70
C ARG A 20 -17.35 10.75 -3.35
N PRO A 21 -16.78 11.00 -2.15
CA PRO A 21 -16.36 12.34 -1.78
C PRO A 21 -15.35 12.87 -2.79
N HIS A 22 -15.56 14.09 -3.27
CA HIS A 22 -14.63 14.85 -4.06
C HIS A 22 -14.14 16.01 -3.21
N PHE A 23 -12.83 16.19 -3.10
CA PHE A 23 -12.24 17.18 -2.20
C PHE A 23 -11.61 18.34 -2.96
N PHE A 24 -11.14 18.10 -4.19
CA PHE A 24 -10.53 19.12 -5.04
C PHE A 24 -11.36 19.40 -6.30
N ASP A 25 -11.18 20.59 -6.86
CA ASP A 25 -11.84 21.00 -8.10
C ASP A 25 -11.38 20.15 -9.31
N ASP A 26 -10.11 19.74 -9.33
CA ASP A 26 -9.57 18.80 -10.30
C ASP A 26 -9.70 17.35 -9.76
N PRO A 27 -10.56 16.51 -10.34
CA PRO A 27 -10.72 15.11 -9.93
C PRO A 27 -9.43 14.28 -10.02
N SER A 28 -8.46 14.72 -10.83
CA SER A 28 -7.16 14.07 -10.97
C SER A 28 -6.35 14.14 -9.68
N LEU A 29 -6.52 15.20 -8.89
CA LEU A 29 -5.87 15.35 -7.57
C LEU A 29 -6.45 14.37 -6.55
N ASP A 30 -7.77 14.21 -6.49
CA ASP A 30 -8.41 13.21 -5.63
C ASP A 30 -7.93 11.78 -5.98
N GLN A 31 -7.80 11.49 -7.27
CA GLN A 31 -7.30 10.21 -7.76
C GLN A 31 -5.83 9.98 -7.39
N MET A 32 -4.98 11.00 -7.56
CA MET A 32 -3.57 10.93 -7.16
C MET A 32 -3.41 10.73 -5.66
N MET A 33 -4.22 11.42 -4.84
CA MET A 33 -4.23 11.22 -3.39
C MET A 33 -4.68 9.82 -3.01
N THR A 34 -5.67 9.25 -3.72
CA THR A 34 -6.08 7.86 -3.53
C THR A 34 -4.93 6.91 -3.79
N PHE A 35 -4.20 7.05 -4.91
CA PHE A 35 -3.02 6.23 -5.21
C PHE A 35 -1.93 6.37 -4.15
N LEU A 36 -1.70 7.58 -3.65
CA LEU A 36 -0.72 7.82 -2.59
C LEU A 36 -1.10 7.12 -1.29
N LEU A 37 -2.38 7.16 -0.90
CA LEU A 37 -2.88 6.47 0.29
C LEU A 37 -2.79 4.96 0.15
N GLU A 38 -3.16 4.41 -1.00
CA GLU A 38 -3.03 2.98 -1.31
C GLU A 38 -1.55 2.55 -1.24
N LEU A 39 -0.64 3.30 -1.86
CA LEU A 39 0.80 3.03 -1.78
C LEU A 39 1.31 3.10 -0.34
N ALA A 40 0.89 4.09 0.45
CA ALA A 40 1.29 4.21 1.85
C ALA A 40 0.81 3.02 2.69
N ALA A 41 -0.41 2.53 2.43
CA ALA A 41 -0.94 1.33 3.07
C ALA A 41 -0.09 0.08 2.75
N GLU A 42 0.25 -0.10 1.47
CA GLU A 42 1.10 -1.23 1.04
C GLU A 42 2.52 -1.14 1.64
N VAL A 43 3.12 0.06 1.71
CA VAL A 43 4.42 0.27 2.37
C VAL A 43 4.36 -0.07 3.86
N SER A 44 3.26 0.26 4.54
CA SER A 44 3.05 -0.09 5.95
C SER A 44 3.01 -1.62 6.15
N VAL A 45 2.29 -2.33 5.28
CA VAL A 45 2.21 -3.81 5.31
C VAL A 45 3.58 -4.43 5.05
N LEU A 46 4.33 -3.94 4.06
CA LEU A 46 5.68 -4.40 3.78
C LEU A 46 6.61 -4.20 4.98
N ARG A 47 6.52 -3.05 5.66
CA ARG A 47 7.32 -2.78 6.86
C ARG A 47 6.97 -3.71 8.02
N ALA A 48 5.69 -4.00 8.24
CA ALA A 48 5.26 -4.96 9.25
C ALA A 48 5.76 -6.38 8.95
N ARG A 49 5.72 -6.79 7.68
CA ARG A 49 6.28 -8.06 7.24
C ARG A 49 7.80 -8.11 7.44
N GLN A 50 8.52 -7.03 7.14
CA GLN A 50 9.96 -6.95 7.36
C GLN A 50 10.30 -7.07 8.86
N ASP A 51 9.62 -6.33 9.74
CA ASP A 51 9.82 -6.44 11.20
C ASP A 51 9.56 -7.87 11.69
N THR A 52 8.54 -8.55 11.16
CA THR A 52 8.28 -9.97 11.49
C THR A 52 9.45 -10.86 11.08
N ILE A 53 10.00 -10.68 9.88
CA ILE A 53 11.16 -11.46 9.39
C ILE A 53 12.37 -11.22 10.28
N GLU A 54 12.66 -9.96 10.62
CA GLU A 54 13.79 -9.59 11.49
C GLU A 54 13.66 -10.21 12.88
N ARG A 55 12.46 -10.22 13.47
CA ARG A 55 12.21 -10.87 14.77
C ARG A 55 12.41 -12.37 14.72
N LEU A 56 11.87 -13.03 13.69
CA LEU A 56 12.02 -14.49 13.54
C LEU A 56 13.49 -14.88 13.36
N MET A 57 14.29 -14.09 12.63
CA MET A 57 15.72 -14.33 12.47
C MET A 57 16.50 -14.12 13.78
N ASP A 58 16.14 -13.08 14.55
CA ASP A 58 16.72 -12.75 15.85
C ASP A 58 16.44 -13.87 16.87
N GLU A 59 15.20 -14.36 16.93
CA GLU A 59 14.79 -15.48 17.79
C GLU A 59 15.48 -16.80 17.43
N GLN A 60 15.75 -17.03 16.15
CA GLN A 60 16.46 -18.23 15.67
C GLN A 60 17.99 -18.12 15.77
N GLY A 61 18.51 -16.94 16.13
CA GLY A 61 19.94 -16.70 16.34
C GLY A 61 20.78 -16.61 15.05
N SER A 62 20.16 -16.40 13.88
CA SER A 62 20.87 -16.32 12.60
C SER A 62 21.36 -14.91 12.29
N VAL A 63 20.47 -13.92 12.34
CA VAL A 63 20.74 -12.50 12.10
C VAL A 63 20.03 -11.71 13.19
N THR A 64 20.80 -10.96 13.99
CA THR A 64 20.21 -10.13 15.05
C THR A 64 19.76 -8.79 14.51
N ARG A 65 18.73 -8.20 15.12
CA ARG A 65 18.30 -6.83 14.77
C ARG A 65 19.41 -5.82 14.96
N ALA A 66 20.22 -5.98 16.02
CA ALA A 66 21.40 -5.15 16.23
C ALA A 66 22.41 -5.27 15.08
N ALA A 67 22.65 -6.47 14.54
CA ALA A 67 23.54 -6.65 13.40
C ALA A 67 23.02 -5.95 12.14
N ILE A 68 21.69 -5.93 11.92
CA ILE A 68 21.05 -5.21 10.81
C ILE A 68 21.28 -3.69 10.96
N GLU A 69 21.01 -3.12 12.14
CA GLU A 69 21.18 -1.67 12.39
C GLU A 69 22.63 -1.19 12.26
N HIS A 70 23.61 -2.05 12.60
CA HIS A 70 25.02 -1.73 12.49
C HIS A 70 25.64 -2.18 11.16
N TYR A 71 24.87 -2.75 10.25
CA TYR A 71 25.38 -3.23 8.98
C TYR A 71 25.86 -2.06 8.12
N SER A 72 27.16 -2.07 7.80
CA SER A 72 27.76 -1.15 6.85
C SER A 72 28.04 -1.89 5.54
N PRO A 73 27.36 -1.55 4.44
CA PRO A 73 27.60 -2.20 3.15
C PRO A 73 29.01 -1.89 2.64
N SER A 74 29.65 -2.88 2.02
CA SER A 74 30.93 -2.66 1.34
C SER A 74 30.78 -1.74 0.12
N PRO A 75 31.87 -1.16 -0.40
CA PRO A 75 31.83 -0.36 -1.64
C PRO A 75 31.22 -1.13 -2.83
N GLU A 76 31.45 -2.44 -2.91
CA GLU A 76 30.87 -3.31 -3.94
C GLU A 76 29.34 -3.41 -3.82
N VAL A 77 28.83 -3.69 -2.61
CA VAL A 77 27.38 -3.75 -2.36
C VAL A 77 26.69 -2.41 -2.63
N LEU A 78 27.35 -1.29 -2.33
CA LEU A 78 26.84 0.05 -2.67
C LEU A 78 26.80 0.29 -4.18
N ALA A 79 27.82 -0.16 -4.92
CA ALA A 79 27.84 -0.06 -6.38
C ALA A 79 26.67 -0.85 -7.00
N ASP A 80 26.42 -2.08 -6.53
CA ASP A 80 25.30 -2.91 -6.97
C ASP A 80 23.95 -2.25 -6.71
N ARG A 81 23.75 -1.70 -5.49
CA ARG A 81 22.53 -0.95 -5.14
C ARG A 81 22.33 0.27 -6.05
N THR A 82 23.41 0.99 -6.34
CA THR A 82 23.36 2.17 -7.22
C THR A 82 22.98 1.78 -8.64
N ALA A 83 23.59 0.73 -9.19
CA ALA A 83 23.27 0.22 -10.52
C ALA A 83 21.81 -0.24 -10.61
N TRP A 84 21.33 -0.97 -9.60
CA TRP A 84 19.93 -1.40 -9.51
C TRP A 84 18.98 -0.20 -9.46
N ASN A 85 19.25 0.80 -8.61
CA ASN A 85 18.45 2.02 -8.47
C ASN A 85 18.39 2.82 -9.78
N ALA A 86 19.52 2.97 -10.47
CA ALA A 86 19.57 3.66 -11.75
C ALA A 86 18.68 2.97 -12.79
N GLY A 87 18.75 1.64 -12.89
CA GLY A 87 17.89 0.87 -13.79
C GLY A 87 16.41 0.95 -13.40
N PHE A 88 16.09 0.95 -12.11
CA PHE A 88 14.73 1.13 -11.62
C PHE A 88 14.16 2.49 -12.03
N LEU A 89 14.89 3.58 -11.78
CA LEU A 89 14.47 4.93 -12.15
C LEU A 89 14.29 5.08 -13.66
N GLN A 90 15.18 4.50 -14.48
CA GLN A 90 15.00 4.49 -15.92
C GLN A 90 13.71 3.80 -16.36
N ARG A 91 13.30 2.71 -15.69
CA ARG A 91 12.03 2.03 -16.01
C ARG A 91 10.82 2.84 -15.58
N VAL A 92 10.85 3.44 -14.40
CA VAL A 92 9.72 4.22 -13.85
C VAL A 92 9.53 5.54 -14.61
N LEU A 93 10.62 6.23 -14.94
CA LEU A 93 10.59 7.53 -15.62
C LEU A 93 10.53 7.41 -17.15
N ARG A 94 10.45 6.18 -17.68
CA ARG A 94 10.29 5.96 -19.11
C ARG A 94 8.99 6.60 -19.58
N ILE A 95 9.10 7.61 -20.44
CA ILE A 95 7.94 8.24 -21.07
C ILE A 95 7.33 7.23 -22.05
N HIS A 96 6.08 6.85 -21.80
CA HIS A 96 5.27 6.10 -22.75
C HIS A 96 4.55 7.11 -23.64
N THR A 97 5.00 7.24 -24.88
CA THR A 97 4.28 8.02 -25.88
C THR A 97 2.99 7.27 -26.21
N VAL A 98 1.85 7.95 -26.10
CA VAL A 98 0.56 7.40 -26.54
C VAL A 98 0.63 7.31 -28.07
N GLU A 99 0.49 6.11 -28.64
CA GLU A 99 0.35 5.97 -30.09
C GLU A 99 -0.89 6.73 -30.56
N LYS A 100 -0.71 7.52 -31.63
CA LYS A 100 -1.74 8.38 -32.23
C LYS A 100 -2.84 7.58 -32.92
#